data_AF-A0A970XCH8-F1
#
_entry.id   AF-A0A970XCH8-F1
#
_cell.length_a   1.000
_cell.length_b   1.000
_cell.length_c   1.000
_cell.angle_alpha   90.00
_cell.angle_beta   90.00
_cell.angle_gamma   90.00
#
_symmetry.space_group_name_H-M   'P 1'
#
loop_
_entity.id
_entity.type
_entity.pdbx_description
1 polymer ?
#
loop_
_entity_poly.entity_id
_entity_poly.type
_entity_poly.pdbx_seq_one_letter_code
_entity_poly.pdbx_strand_id
1 'polypeptide(L)'
;GWEHSVANMYFVPAGLLAAGNEAYLAASKFASDISALTWGSFFLKNLLPVTLGNLVGGSVLVGLSYWFIYGRDDMKAKAAIGK
;
A
#
# COMPACT_ATOMS: atom_id res chain seq x y z
N GLY A 1 4.74 10.17 2.71
CA GLY A 1 5.55 8.95 2.90
C GLY A 1 5.09 7.91 1.88
N TRP A 2 5.76 6.75 1.82
CA TRP A 2 5.20 5.60 1.11
C TRP A 2 4.11 4.97 1.98
N GLU A 3 3.05 4.48 1.35
CA GLU A 3 1.91 3.89 2.05
C GLU A 3 2.06 2.37 2.13
N HIS A 4 1.88 1.82 3.32
CA HIS A 4 1.91 0.38 3.57
C HIS A 4 0.56 -0.04 4.15
N SER A 5 -0.17 -0.89 3.44
CA SER A 5 -1.55 -1.26 3.78
C SER A 5 -1.69 -1.75 5.23
N VAL A 6 -0.79 -2.64 5.67
CA VAL A 6 -0.79 -3.19 7.04
C VAL A 6 -0.51 -2.12 8.10
N ALA A 7 0.34 -1.14 7.83
CA ALA A 7 0.58 -0.04 8.76
C ALA A 7 -0.68 0.84 8.88
N ASN A 8 -1.33 1.10 7.75
CA ASN A 8 -2.54 1.92 7.70
C ASN A 8 -3.73 1.23 8.38
N MET A 9 -3.79 -0.10 8.39
CA MET A 9 -4.75 -0.89 9.19
C MET A 9 -4.60 -0.68 10.70
N TYR A 10 -3.45 -0.20 11.18
CA TYR A 10 -3.27 0.20 12.58
C TYR A 10 -3.51 1.70 12.78
N PHE A 11 -2.80 2.54 12.03
CA PHE A 11 -2.78 3.98 12.28
C PHE A 11 -4.12 4.67 12.04
N VAL A 12 -4.83 4.32 10.96
CA VAL A 12 -6.09 5.00 10.63
C VAL A 12 -7.21 4.61 11.60
N PRO A 13 -7.41 3.31 11.94
CA PRO A 13 -8.33 2.92 13.00
C PRO A 13 -7.99 3.51 14.37
N ALA A 14 -6.71 3.57 14.75
CA ALA A 14 -6.29 4.20 15.99
C ALA A 14 -6.67 5.70 16.02
N GLY A 15 -6.47 6.41 14.89
CA GLY A 15 -6.90 7.80 14.74
C GLY A 15 -8.42 7.96 14.82
N LEU A 16 -9.18 7.08 14.17
CA LEU A 16 -10.65 7.08 14.22
C LEU A 16 -11.19 6.89 15.64
N LEU A 17 -10.62 5.96 16.40
CA LEU A 17 -11.02 5.71 17.79
C LEU A 17 -10.63 6.87 18.70
N ALA A 18 -9.45 7.47 18.50
CA ALA A 18 -9.02 8.64 19.25
C ALA A 18 -9.89 9.87 18.96
N ALA A 19 -10.31 10.07 17.71
CA ALA A 19 -11.21 11.15 17.32
C ALA A 19 -12.61 11.00 17.94
N GLY A 20 -13.05 9.78 18.24
CA GLY A 20 -14.32 9.51 18.93
C GLY A 20 -14.28 9.73 20.45
N ASN A 21 -13.16 10.15 21.02
CA ASN A 21 -12.99 10.37 22.44
C ASN A 21 -12.62 11.84 22.73
N GLU A 22 -13.46 12.51 23.52
CA GLU A 22 -13.35 13.94 23.80
C GLU A 22 -12.05 14.31 24.52
N ALA A 23 -11.53 13.46 25.41
CA ALA A 23 -10.28 13.73 26.12
C ALA A 23 -9.07 13.66 25.18
N TYR A 24 -9.06 12.69 24.26
CA TYR A 24 -8.01 12.59 23.24
C TYR A 24 -8.12 13.73 22.22
N LEU A 25 -9.34 14.12 21.82
CA LEU A 25 -9.55 15.23 20.90
C LEU A 25 -9.13 16.58 21.52
N ALA A 26 -9.45 16.82 22.79
CA ALA A 26 -9.05 18.02 23.53
C ALA A 26 -7.54 18.09 23.78
N ALA A 27 -6.89 16.94 23.99
CA ALA A 27 -5.44 16.86 24.07
C ALA A 27 -4.76 16.92 22.70
N SER A 28 -5.52 16.71 21.62
CA SER A 28 -4.98 16.73 20.27
C SER A 28 -4.66 18.16 19.85
N LYS A 29 -3.45 18.37 19.30
CA LYS A 29 -3.04 19.66 18.72
C LYS A 29 -3.49 19.81 17.26
N PHE A 30 -4.44 18.99 16.80
CA PHE A 30 -4.90 19.03 15.43
C PHE A 30 -5.81 20.24 15.24
N ALA A 31 -5.33 21.22 14.46
CA ALA A 31 -6.11 22.39 14.03
C ALA A 31 -7.01 22.09 12.82
N SER A 32 -6.84 20.91 12.21
CA SER A 32 -7.38 20.56 10.90
C SER A 32 -8.68 19.77 11.01
N ASP A 33 -9.59 20.11 10.10
CA ASP A 33 -10.82 19.36 9.84
C ASP A 33 -10.57 17.85 9.75
N ILE A 34 -11.10 17.10 10.72
CA ILE A 34 -11.06 15.63 10.78
C ILE A 34 -12.23 14.98 10.05
N SER A 35 -13.05 15.75 9.31
CA SER A 35 -14.19 15.25 8.53
C SER A 35 -13.83 14.15 7.52
N ALA A 36 -12.58 14.17 7.02
CA ALA A 36 -12.08 13.17 6.10
C ALA A 36 -11.75 11.82 6.78
N LEU A 37 -11.55 11.82 8.10
CA LEU A 37 -11.22 10.64 8.89
C LEU A 37 -12.49 9.84 9.18
N THR A 38 -12.92 9.07 8.18
CA THR A 38 -14.08 8.17 8.27
C THR A 38 -13.69 6.76 7.83
N TRP A 39 -14.44 5.75 8.30
CA TRP A 39 -14.27 4.37 7.85
C TRP A 39 -14.45 4.22 6.34
N GLY A 40 -15.38 4.96 5.74
CA GLY A 40 -15.60 4.96 4.29
C GLY A 40 -14.42 5.53 3.50
N SER A 41 -13.90 6.69 3.93
CA SER A 41 -12.68 7.27 3.34
C SER A 41 -11.48 6.34 3.53
N PHE A 42 -11.30 5.75 4.71
CA PHE A 42 -10.23 4.81 4.98
C PHE A 42 -10.25 3.62 4.01
N PHE A 43 -11.41 2.97 3.84
CA PHE A 43 -11.49 1.78 3.00
C PHE A 43 -11.32 2.12 1.51
N LEU A 44 -12.08 3.11 1.00
CA LEU A 44 -12.16 3.40 -0.43
C LEU A 44 -10.98 4.23 -0.94
N LYS A 45 -10.49 5.17 -0.14
CA LYS A 45 -9.46 6.15 -0.58
C LYS A 45 -8.06 5.82 -0.09
N ASN A 46 -7.89 4.91 0.88
CA ASN A 46 -6.59 4.50 1.37
C ASN A 46 -6.37 2.98 1.24
N LEU A 47 -7.15 2.16 1.95
CA LEU A 47 -6.85 0.74 2.10
C LEU A 47 -6.87 -0.03 0.76
N LEU A 48 -7.91 0.15 -0.05
CA LEU A 48 -8.02 -0.47 -1.38
C LEU A 48 -6.86 -0.06 -2.32
N PRO A 49 -6.65 1.24 -2.63
CA PRO A 49 -5.60 1.63 -3.56
C PRO A 49 -4.20 1.30 -3.06
N VAL A 50 -3.93 1.43 -1.75
CA VAL A 50 -2.62 1.12 -1.16
C VAL A 50 -2.35 -0.39 -1.21
N THR A 51 -3.35 -1.23 -0.93
CA THR A 51 -3.19 -2.68 -1.03
C THR A 51 -2.90 -3.12 -2.47
N LEU A 52 -3.61 -2.54 -3.46
CA LEU A 52 -3.34 -2.79 -4.87
C LEU A 52 -1.94 -2.32 -5.26
N GLY A 53 -1.53 -1.14 -4.82
CA GLY A 53 -0.18 -0.61 -5.07
C GLY A 53 0.91 -1.49 -4.46
N ASN A 54 0.73 -1.97 -3.23
CA ASN A 54 1.67 -2.89 -2.56
C ASN A 54 1.75 -4.24 -3.30
N LEU A 55 0.61 -4.79 -3.76
CA LEU A 55 0.57 -6.02 -4.54
C LEU A 55 1.28 -5.87 -5.89
N VAL A 56 0.99 -4.80 -6.63
CA VAL A 56 1.63 -4.50 -7.91
C VAL A 56 3.13 -4.28 -7.72
N GLY A 57 3.53 -3.50 -6.72
CA GLY A 57 4.94 -3.27 -6.40
C GLY A 57 5.70 -4.56 -6.09
N GLY A 58 5.12 -5.44 -5.27
CA GLY A 58 5.69 -6.75 -4.98
C GLY A 58 5.77 -7.66 -6.21
N SER A 59 4.71 -7.68 -7.02
CA SER A 59 4.64 -8.51 -8.23
C SER A 59 5.66 -8.08 -9.29
N VAL A 60 5.85 -6.78 -9.49
CA VAL A 60 6.85 -6.23 -10.41
C VAL A 60 8.26 -6.59 -9.95
N LEU A 61 8.56 -6.44 -8.65
CA LEU A 61 9.87 -6.81 -8.11
C LEU A 61 10.17 -8.30 -8.34
N VAL A 62 9.22 -9.18 -8.00
CA VAL A 62 9.37 -10.62 -8.19
C VAL A 62 9.51 -10.97 -9.67
N GLY A 63 8.65 -10.43 -10.54
CA GLY A 63 8.68 -10.68 -11.98
C GLY A 63 10.00 -10.26 -12.63
N LEU A 64 10.51 -9.08 -12.30
CA LEU A 64 11.80 -8.60 -12.79
C LEU A 64 12.97 -9.45 -12.25
N SER A 65 12.89 -9.91 -11.00
CA SER A 65 13.90 -10.79 -10.41
C SER A 65 13.96 -12.13 -11.14
N TYR A 66 12.81 -12.74 -11.42
CA TYR A 66 12.72 -13.97 -12.21
C TYR A 66 13.24 -13.79 -13.64
N TRP A 67 12.86 -12.70 -14.31
CA TRP A 67 13.35 -12.41 -15.65
C TRP A 67 14.87 -12.19 -15.68
N PHE A 68 15.41 -11.49 -14.68
CA PHE A 68 16.85 -11.25 -14.60
C PHE A 68 17.66 -12.55 -14.41
N ILE A 69 17.16 -13.47 -13.59
CA ILE A 69 17.83 -14.74 -13.29
C ILE A 69 17.68 -15.73 -14.46
N TYR A 70 16.46 -15.97 -14.94
CA TYR A 70 16.16 -17.05 -15.89
C TYR A 70 15.96 -16.59 -17.33
N GLY A 71 15.68 -15.30 -17.55
CA GLY A 71 15.38 -14.77 -18.89
C GLY A 71 16.54 -14.84 -19.87
N ARG A 72 17.80 -14.92 -19.40
CA ARG A 72 18.97 -15.09 -20.27
C ARG A 72 19.06 -16.48 -20.90
N ASP A 73 18.68 -17.52 -20.17
CA ASP A 73 18.74 -18.89 -20.69
C ASP A 73 17.57 -19.15 -21.64
N ASP A 74 16.41 -18.55 -21.37
CA ASP A 74 15.24 -18.59 -22.27
C ASP A 74 15.50 -17.85 -23.59
N MET A 75 16.18 -16.68 -23.54
CA MET A 75 16.60 -15.92 -24.73
C MET A 75 17.65 -16.68 -25.57
N LYS A 76 18.64 -17.31 -24.92
CA LYS A 76 19.63 -18.15 -25.60
C LYS A 76 19.00 -19.39 -26.21
N ALA A 77 18.08 -20.03 -25.49
CA ALA A 77 17.33 -21.16 -26.02
C ALA A 77 16.56 -20.75 -27.26
N LYS A 78 15.75 -19.67 -27.21
CA LYS A 78 15.00 -19.15 -28.36
C LYS A 78 15.87 -18.80 -29.56
N ALA A 79 17.02 -18.14 -29.33
CA ALA A 79 17.99 -17.81 -30.37
C ALA A 79 18.61 -19.06 -31.03
N ALA A 80 18.81 -20.15 -30.28
CA ALA A 80 19.34 -21.42 -30.81
C ALA A 80 18.32 -22.21 -31.64
N ILE A 81 17.01 -21.99 -31.45
CA ILE A 81 15.93 -22.65 -32.22
C ILE A 81 15.51 -21.86 -33.47
N GLY A 82 16.17 -20.73 -33.78
CA GLY A 82 15.95 -19.98 -35.01
C GLY A 82 14.52 -19.43 -35.20
N LYS A 83 13.83 -19.11 -34.10
CA LYS A 83 12.56 -18.36 -34.13
C LYS A 83 12.77 -16.93 -33.65
#